data_AF-A0A3E2GVV5-F1
#
_entry.id   AF-A0A3E2GVV5-F1
#
_cell.length_a   1.000
_cell.length_b   1.000
_cell.length_c   1.000
_cell.angle_alpha   90.00
_cell.angle_beta   90.00
_cell.angle_gamma   90.00
#
_symmetry.space_group_name_H-M   'P 1'
#
loop_
_entity.id
_entity.type
_entity.pdbx_description
1 polymer ?
#
loop_
_entity_poly.entity_id
_entity_poly.type
_entity_poly.pdbx_seq_one_letter_code
_entity_poly.pdbx_strand_id
1 'polypeptide(L)'
;MGSLVYLVRQEDVVYRGYRKDWYNDGLTLSLFSRVTNGIFEGFLFDALKSKLRLKWKQTYDTVYPFGDFRECFYETLWVFNLVDDILFFYKKDSSKRLPLFALRQRLITLEDFELCDLPNPPETDIQKAFPAPYWKPALNVPAVRTAFVHRLLQDLNFQWRSVLRNRYNQLTFRKLARAVLRIAVLDFNVVEYSSWIHRQGGALVGTTDLPEWEPINSKVIPVGNLRVIATQDPQECIALIRKELNVQQTATSHESCNLANRLLDQTYLIMSLRHIGLYRYTGTNLEWTEPEPFLNGRDPVSDRAVDLLLSAIPAIDPKTALHKLPIEIQDRILGYISSGPVEPAKIGCLLGLGSPFAWRDGRMLIESERVLRNRTDRSPVESQIWFGDYMSGISYKGNIRTIPGHKEPGSNLLSIGYPSKIPTS
;
A
#
# COMPACT_ATOMS: atom_id res chain seq x y z
N MET A 1 -2.51 26.80 -7.67
CA MET A 1 -2.31 25.54 -6.90
C MET A 1 -2.40 25.89 -5.41
N GLY A 2 -2.23 24.95 -4.47
CA GLY A 2 -2.31 25.25 -3.03
C GLY A 2 -1.02 24.97 -2.26
N SER A 3 -0.96 25.46 -1.03
CA SER A 3 0.06 25.10 -0.04
C SER A 3 -0.48 24.07 0.95
N LEU A 4 0.31 23.04 1.23
CA LEU A 4 0.09 22.06 2.29
C LEU A 4 0.95 22.45 3.50
N VAL A 5 0.38 22.40 4.71
CA VAL A 5 1.09 22.73 5.95
C VAL A 5 0.91 21.60 6.95
N TYR A 6 2.01 21.09 7.50
CA TYR A 6 1.99 20.14 8.59
C TYR A 6 2.57 20.75 9.87
N LEU A 7 1.95 20.45 11.00
CA LEU A 7 2.53 20.61 12.34
C LEU A 7 2.81 19.20 12.87
N VAL A 8 4.06 18.90 13.20
CA VAL A 8 4.48 17.62 13.79
C VAL A 8 4.94 17.92 15.22
N ARG A 9 4.34 17.24 16.20
CA ARG A 9 4.62 17.37 17.63
C ARG A 9 5.17 16.04 18.18
N GLN A 10 5.71 16.08 19.40
CA GLN A 10 6.01 14.89 20.20
C GLN A 10 4.82 13.91 20.23
N GLU A 11 5.12 12.63 20.47
CA GLU A 11 4.15 11.51 20.42
C GLU A 11 3.54 11.26 19.03
N ASP A 12 4.27 11.58 17.95
CA ASP A 12 3.84 11.42 16.55
C ASP A 12 2.50 12.11 16.20
N VAL A 13 2.12 13.14 16.97
CA VAL A 13 0.86 13.86 16.73
C VAL A 13 1.04 14.82 15.56
N VAL A 14 0.41 14.49 14.43
CA VAL A 14 0.47 15.28 13.19
C VAL A 14 -0.84 16.03 12.93
N TYR A 15 -0.75 17.31 12.58
CA TYR A 15 -1.87 18.10 12.08
C TYR A 15 -1.60 18.60 10.67
N ARG A 16 -2.55 18.37 9.76
CA ARG A 16 -2.50 18.80 8.36
C ARG A 16 -3.48 19.94 8.12
N GLY A 17 -2.97 21.08 7.69
CA GLY A 17 -3.73 22.21 7.18
C GLY A 17 -3.54 22.35 5.67
N TYR A 18 -4.60 22.72 4.95
CA TYR A 18 -4.52 23.04 3.52
C TYR A 18 -4.93 24.49 3.29
N ARG A 19 -4.20 25.16 2.40
CA ARG A 19 -4.43 26.55 1.98
C ARG A 19 -4.49 26.62 0.46
N LYS A 20 -5.58 27.16 -0.10
CA LYS A 20 -5.79 27.28 -1.56
C LYS A 20 -5.35 28.66 -2.10
N ASP A 21 -5.03 29.58 -1.21
CA ASP A 21 -4.78 30.99 -1.45
C ASP A 21 -3.54 31.22 -2.33
N TRP A 22 -3.62 32.20 -3.24
CA TRP A 22 -2.58 32.56 -4.22
C TRP A 22 -1.44 33.43 -3.64
N TYR A 23 -1.17 33.34 -2.34
CA TYR A 23 -0.05 34.06 -1.74
C TYR A 23 1.26 33.37 -2.13
N ASN A 24 2.24 34.14 -2.61
CA ASN A 24 3.57 33.58 -2.86
C ASN A 24 4.21 33.07 -1.55
N ASP A 25 5.24 32.25 -1.67
CA ASP A 25 5.88 31.61 -0.51
C ASP A 25 6.43 32.64 0.49
N GLY A 26 6.91 33.80 0.03
CA GLY A 26 7.41 34.89 0.87
C GLY A 26 6.32 35.57 1.73
N LEU A 27 5.10 35.75 1.21
CA LEU A 27 3.95 36.23 1.98
C LEU A 27 3.47 35.17 2.99
N THR A 28 3.55 33.89 2.63
CA THR A 28 3.25 32.78 3.55
C THR A 28 4.29 32.69 4.68
N LEU A 29 5.57 32.81 4.37
CA LEU A 29 6.66 32.86 5.35
C LEU A 29 6.58 34.10 6.24
N SER A 30 6.24 35.26 5.69
CA SER A 30 6.01 36.50 6.45
C SER A 30 4.85 36.36 7.45
N LEU A 31 3.77 35.66 7.06
CA LEU A 31 2.70 35.28 7.98
C LEU A 31 3.23 34.36 9.08
N PHE A 32 4.08 33.39 8.76
CA PHE A 32 4.68 32.49 9.75
C PHE A 32 5.54 33.26 10.75
N SER A 33 6.52 34.05 10.32
CA SER A 33 7.32 34.94 11.19
C SER A 33 6.42 35.81 12.09
N ARG A 34 5.37 36.45 11.55
CA ARG A 34 4.44 37.26 12.36
C ARG A 34 3.66 36.44 13.38
N VAL A 35 3.38 35.16 13.10
CA VAL A 35 2.70 34.26 14.02
C VAL A 35 3.62 33.74 15.12
N THR A 36 4.91 33.53 14.84
CA THR A 36 5.88 32.88 15.72
C THR A 36 6.84 33.82 16.46
N ASN A 37 7.02 35.06 15.98
CA ASN A 37 7.93 36.02 16.60
C ASN A 37 7.57 36.29 18.07
N GLY A 38 8.55 36.19 18.95
CA GLY A 38 8.40 36.39 20.40
C GLY A 38 7.64 35.28 21.14
N ILE A 39 7.31 34.15 20.49
CA ILE A 39 6.57 33.04 21.12
C ILE A 39 7.54 31.98 21.63
N PHE A 40 7.46 31.65 22.92
CA PHE A 40 8.22 30.54 23.50
C PHE A 40 7.80 29.19 22.91
N GLU A 41 8.77 28.28 22.78
CA GLU A 41 8.64 26.97 22.13
C GLU A 41 7.40 26.18 22.57
N GLY A 42 7.13 26.10 23.87
CA GLY A 42 5.97 25.38 24.43
C GLY A 42 4.59 25.90 23.98
N PHE A 43 4.48 27.14 23.48
CA PHE A 43 3.24 27.73 22.98
C PHE A 43 3.19 27.84 21.45
N LEU A 44 4.24 27.41 20.75
CA LEU A 44 4.38 27.55 19.30
C LEU A 44 3.29 26.80 18.54
N PHE A 45 2.93 25.60 19.00
CA PHE A 45 1.86 24.79 18.42
C PHE A 45 0.51 25.51 18.43
N ASP A 46 0.07 26.00 19.59
CA ASP A 46 -1.23 26.66 19.73
C ASP A 46 -1.29 27.98 18.98
N ALA A 47 -0.18 28.72 18.93
CA ALA A 47 -0.04 29.92 18.12
C ALA A 47 -0.18 29.63 16.62
N LEU A 48 0.51 28.63 16.09
CA LEU A 48 0.40 28.21 14.70
C LEU A 48 -1.02 27.72 14.37
N LYS A 49 -1.58 26.85 15.22
CA LYS A 49 -2.91 26.26 15.01
C LYS A 49 -4.02 27.32 15.03
N SER A 50 -3.99 28.26 15.96
CA SER A 50 -5.00 29.32 16.08
C SER A 50 -4.81 30.46 15.06
N LYS A 51 -3.59 30.99 14.90
CA LYS A 51 -3.36 32.22 14.13
C LYS A 51 -3.26 32.00 12.62
N LEU A 52 -2.89 30.81 12.14
CA LEU A 52 -2.84 30.53 10.69
C LEU A 52 -4.23 30.31 10.05
N ARG A 53 -5.29 30.14 10.84
CA ARG A 53 -6.70 30.02 10.38
C ARG A 53 -6.92 28.95 9.30
N LEU A 54 -6.14 27.87 9.31
CA LEU A 54 -6.31 26.75 8.39
C LEU A 54 -7.40 25.77 8.88
N LYS A 55 -8.03 25.04 7.95
CA LYS A 55 -8.84 23.87 8.29
C LYS A 55 -7.91 22.72 8.66
N TRP A 56 -7.57 22.62 9.94
CA TRP A 56 -6.71 21.55 10.47
C TRP A 56 -7.47 20.23 10.58
N LYS A 57 -6.96 19.17 9.93
CA LYS A 57 -7.32 17.77 10.17
C LYS A 57 -6.17 17.11 10.92
N GLN A 58 -6.45 16.42 12.02
CA GLN A 58 -5.45 15.56 12.66
C GLN A 58 -5.18 14.35 11.74
N THR A 59 -3.92 14.06 11.49
CA THR A 59 -3.47 12.88 10.74
C THR A 59 -2.50 12.09 11.62
N TYR A 60 -2.23 10.84 11.23
CA TYR A 60 -1.31 9.98 11.98
C TYR A 60 0.06 9.86 11.32
N ASP A 61 0.28 10.51 10.17
CA ASP A 61 1.56 10.59 9.47
C ASP A 61 1.60 11.86 8.59
N THR A 62 2.77 12.17 8.06
CA THR A 62 2.99 13.17 6.99
C THR A 62 3.00 12.49 5.62
N VAL A 63 2.72 13.23 4.54
CA VAL A 63 2.89 12.72 3.17
C VAL A 63 3.56 13.79 2.32
N TYR A 64 4.52 13.37 1.51
CA TYR A 64 5.21 14.23 0.55
C TYR A 64 4.50 14.11 -0.81
N PRO A 65 3.81 15.16 -1.28
CA PRO A 65 2.85 15.05 -2.39
C PRO A 65 3.50 15.08 -3.79
N PHE A 66 4.80 15.40 -3.88
CA PHE A 66 5.50 15.62 -5.15
C PHE A 66 6.10 14.32 -5.74
N GLY A 67 6.43 14.38 -7.03
CA GLY A 67 6.94 13.27 -7.82
C GLY A 67 5.86 12.38 -8.43
N ASP A 68 4.57 12.65 -8.16
CA ASP A 68 3.42 11.93 -8.69
C ASP A 68 2.64 12.82 -9.66
N PHE A 69 2.08 12.30 -10.75
CA PHE A 69 1.24 13.11 -11.67
C PHE A 69 0.02 13.73 -10.96
N ARG A 70 -0.39 13.16 -9.82
CA ARG A 70 -1.45 13.67 -8.93
C ARG A 70 -1.01 14.88 -8.08
N GLU A 71 0.26 15.31 -8.17
CA GLU A 71 0.81 16.46 -7.41
C GLU A 71 0.19 17.82 -7.79
N CYS A 72 -0.47 17.91 -8.94
CA CYS A 72 -0.93 19.16 -9.57
C CYS A 72 -1.87 20.07 -8.74
N PHE A 73 -2.31 19.61 -7.57
CA PHE A 73 -3.06 20.41 -6.60
C PHE A 73 -2.17 21.22 -5.64
N TYR A 74 -0.89 20.87 -5.53
CA TYR A 74 0.05 21.42 -4.55
C TYR A 74 1.25 22.06 -5.24
N GLU A 75 1.61 23.26 -4.80
CA GLU A 75 2.83 23.95 -5.23
C GLU A 75 3.93 23.85 -4.16
N THR A 76 3.53 23.89 -2.89
CA THR A 76 4.43 23.99 -1.74
C THR A 76 3.95 23.12 -0.60
N LEU A 77 4.90 22.49 0.09
CA LEU A 77 4.69 21.77 1.35
C LEU A 77 5.57 22.41 2.43
N TRP A 78 4.95 22.84 3.52
CA TRP A 78 5.62 23.34 4.72
C TRP A 78 5.46 22.32 5.85
N VAL A 79 6.54 21.97 6.54
CA VAL A 79 6.49 21.05 7.69
C VAL A 79 7.17 21.72 8.88
N PHE A 80 6.36 22.12 9.87
CA PHE A 80 6.84 22.54 11.18
C PHE A 80 7.10 21.30 12.01
N ASN A 81 8.35 20.86 12.06
CA ASN A 81 8.78 19.84 13.00
C ASN A 81 9.10 20.52 14.34
N LEU A 82 8.14 20.46 15.27
CA LEU A 82 8.24 21.05 16.60
C LEU A 82 9.01 20.16 17.58
N VAL A 83 9.46 18.97 17.16
CA VAL A 83 10.30 18.06 17.97
C VAL A 83 11.77 18.40 17.78
N ASP A 84 12.19 18.54 16.52
CA ASP A 84 13.59 18.85 16.15
C ASP A 84 13.85 20.36 16.01
N ASP A 85 12.85 21.20 16.33
CA ASP A 85 12.84 22.67 16.15
C ASP A 85 13.19 23.14 14.71
N ILE A 86 12.65 22.48 13.68
CA ILE A 86 12.96 22.77 12.26
C ILE A 86 11.69 23.03 11.44
N LEU A 87 11.73 24.08 10.61
CA LEU A 87 10.80 24.31 9.52
C LEU A 87 11.40 23.79 8.22
N PHE A 88 10.75 22.80 7.60
CA PHE A 88 11.06 22.40 6.23
C PHE A 88 10.16 23.12 5.23
N PHE A 89 10.76 23.51 4.11
CA PHE A 89 10.12 24.08 2.93
C PHE A 89 10.42 23.18 1.73
N TYR A 90 9.38 22.60 1.17
CA TYR A 90 9.47 21.67 0.05
C TYR A 90 8.71 22.21 -1.16
N LYS A 91 9.41 22.31 -2.29
CA LYS A 91 8.85 22.36 -3.64
C LYS A 91 9.11 21.01 -4.32
N LYS A 92 8.60 20.86 -5.54
CA LYS A 92 8.83 19.70 -6.40
C LYS A 92 10.33 19.40 -6.63
N ASP A 93 11.11 20.43 -6.95
CA ASP A 93 12.50 20.30 -7.40
C ASP A 93 13.51 20.88 -6.39
N SER A 94 13.06 21.33 -5.21
CA SER A 94 13.94 21.83 -4.15
C SER A 94 13.40 21.55 -2.76
N SER A 95 14.32 21.18 -1.85
CA SER A 95 14.06 21.05 -0.43
C SER A 95 14.95 22.01 0.32
N LYS A 96 14.38 22.68 1.32
CA LYS A 96 15.12 23.57 2.20
C LYS A 96 14.68 23.39 3.65
N ARG A 97 15.54 23.81 4.57
CA ARG A 97 15.26 23.81 6.02
C ARG A 97 15.69 25.12 6.68
N LEU A 98 15.07 25.42 7.81
CA LEU A 98 15.37 26.56 8.67
C LEU A 98 15.11 26.19 10.13
N PRO A 99 16.02 26.47 11.07
CA PRO A 99 15.74 26.36 12.50
C PRO A 99 14.57 27.28 12.91
N LEU A 100 13.57 26.74 13.62
CA LEU A 100 12.38 27.48 14.05
C LEU A 100 12.73 28.62 15.03
N PHE A 101 13.81 28.49 15.80
CA PHE A 101 14.33 29.58 16.63
C PHE A 101 14.57 30.88 15.83
N ALA A 102 15.06 30.80 14.58
CA ALA A 102 15.31 31.98 13.75
C ALA A 102 13.98 32.69 13.40
N LEU A 103 12.95 31.90 13.08
CA LEU A 103 11.57 32.35 12.81
C LEU A 103 10.88 32.95 14.06
N ARG A 104 11.35 32.61 15.26
CA ARG A 104 10.89 33.20 16.53
C ARG A 104 11.57 34.53 16.88
N GLN A 105 12.70 34.87 16.26
CA GLN A 105 13.51 36.04 16.61
C GLN A 105 13.39 37.20 15.62
N ARG A 106 13.23 36.91 14.32
CA ARG A 106 13.20 37.95 13.27
C ARG A 106 12.26 37.61 12.12
N LEU A 107 12.06 38.57 11.23
CA LEU A 107 11.51 38.31 9.90
C LEU A 107 12.51 37.44 9.12
N ILE A 108 12.00 36.39 8.46
CA ILE A 108 12.79 35.46 7.65
C ILE A 108 12.32 35.53 6.19
N THR A 109 13.27 35.36 5.28
CA THR A 109 13.11 35.30 3.82
C THR A 109 13.44 33.90 3.30
N LEU A 110 13.19 33.64 2.01
CA LEU A 110 13.51 32.34 1.38
C LEU A 110 15.02 32.13 1.13
N GLU A 111 15.83 33.17 1.34
CA GLU A 111 17.30 33.15 1.21
C GLU A 111 17.99 32.68 2.50
N ASP A 112 17.36 32.91 3.66
CA ASP A 112 17.83 32.42 4.97
C ASP A 112 17.75 30.89 5.14
N PHE A 113 17.11 30.20 4.20
CA PHE A 113 16.90 28.76 4.23
C PHE A 113 18.08 27.99 3.61
N GLU A 114 18.64 27.07 4.38
CA GLU A 114 19.64 26.12 3.88
C GLU A 114 19.02 25.12 2.90
N LEU A 115 19.73 24.80 1.81
CA LEU A 115 19.40 23.64 0.98
C LEU A 115 19.56 22.36 1.81
N CYS A 116 18.66 21.41 1.61
CA CYS A 116 18.78 20.06 2.15
C CYS A 116 18.40 19.04 1.09
N ASP A 117 18.76 17.77 1.32
CA ASP A 117 18.32 16.69 0.46
C ASP A 117 16.79 16.60 0.41
N LEU A 118 16.29 16.12 -0.73
CA LEU A 118 14.90 15.68 -0.84
C LEU A 118 14.62 14.58 0.21
N PRO A 119 13.38 14.45 0.72
CA PRO A 119 13.03 13.49 1.75
C PRO A 119 13.00 12.06 1.20
N ASN A 120 14.18 11.54 0.87
CA ASN A 120 14.38 10.20 0.41
C ASN A 120 14.08 9.21 1.56
N PRO A 121 13.51 8.05 1.23
CA PRO A 121 13.36 6.98 2.20
C PRO A 121 14.75 6.57 2.71
N PRO A 122 14.88 6.14 3.98
CA PRO A 122 16.16 5.67 4.49
C PRO A 122 16.65 4.52 3.60
N GLU A 123 17.90 4.62 3.13
CA GLU A 123 18.59 3.49 2.53
C GLU A 123 18.65 2.39 3.59
N THR A 124 17.84 1.36 3.40
CA THR A 124 17.81 0.23 4.31
C THR A 124 18.98 -0.66 3.91
N ASP A 125 20.02 -0.71 4.74
CA ASP A 125 21.23 -1.50 4.47
C ASP A 125 20.99 -3.01 4.70
N ILE A 126 20.04 -3.52 3.92
CA ILE A 126 19.51 -4.87 3.99
C ILE A 126 20.55 -5.88 3.51
N GLN A 127 21.50 -5.46 2.67
CA GLN A 127 22.64 -6.28 2.24
C GLN A 127 23.68 -6.46 3.34
N LYS A 128 23.99 -5.44 4.16
CA LYS A 128 24.83 -5.66 5.37
C LYS A 128 24.11 -6.50 6.43
N ALA A 129 22.79 -6.42 6.52
CA ALA A 129 22.02 -7.23 7.45
C ALA A 129 21.90 -8.70 7.03
N PHE A 130 21.78 -8.96 5.72
CA PHE A 130 21.66 -10.29 5.14
C PHE A 130 22.76 -10.47 4.06
N PRO A 131 24.02 -10.74 4.46
CA PRO A 131 25.11 -10.96 3.52
C PRO A 131 25.02 -12.33 2.84
N ALA A 132 25.68 -12.49 1.69
CA ALA A 132 25.83 -13.79 1.03
C ALA A 132 26.61 -14.80 1.93
N PRO A 133 26.43 -16.14 1.76
CA PRO A 133 25.70 -16.83 0.69
C PRO A 133 24.18 -16.86 0.88
N TYR A 134 23.45 -16.91 -0.24
CA TYR A 134 21.98 -16.94 -0.26
C TYR A 134 21.42 -18.33 -0.54
N TRP A 135 20.44 -18.74 0.27
CA TRP A 135 19.60 -19.89 0.01
C TRP A 135 18.68 -19.62 -1.19
N LYS A 136 18.50 -20.63 -2.05
CA LYS A 136 17.63 -20.58 -3.23
C LYS A 136 16.49 -21.60 -3.09
N PRO A 137 15.38 -21.25 -2.42
CA PRO A 137 14.21 -22.11 -2.33
C PRO A 137 13.59 -22.37 -3.72
N ALA A 138 13.09 -23.59 -3.90
CA ALA A 138 12.22 -23.97 -5.01
C ALA A 138 10.83 -23.35 -4.79
N LEU A 139 10.44 -22.43 -5.67
CA LEU A 139 9.18 -21.68 -5.52
C LEU A 139 8.08 -22.35 -6.34
N ASN A 140 7.33 -23.25 -5.68
CA ASN A 140 6.18 -23.92 -6.28
C ASN A 140 4.90 -23.10 -6.03
N VAL A 141 4.67 -22.06 -6.83
CA VAL A 141 3.50 -21.18 -6.69
C VAL A 141 2.47 -21.45 -7.80
N PRO A 142 1.17 -21.64 -7.49
CA PRO A 142 0.13 -21.80 -8.50
C PRO A 142 0.00 -20.56 -9.39
N ALA A 143 0.18 -20.73 -10.71
CA ALA A 143 0.14 -19.63 -11.68
C ALA A 143 -1.15 -18.79 -11.62
N VAL A 144 -2.29 -19.41 -11.28
CA VAL A 144 -3.58 -18.73 -11.06
C VAL A 144 -3.46 -17.67 -9.97
N ARG A 145 -2.85 -18.03 -8.83
CA ARG A 145 -2.64 -17.15 -7.68
C ARG A 145 -1.60 -16.09 -7.97
N THR A 146 -0.48 -16.44 -8.62
CA THR A 146 0.55 -15.46 -9.01
C THR A 146 -0.02 -14.38 -9.93
N ALA A 147 -0.71 -14.74 -11.02
CA ALA A 147 -1.25 -13.78 -12.00
C ALA A 147 -2.26 -12.78 -11.39
N PHE A 148 -3.01 -13.20 -10.37
CA PHE A 148 -3.98 -12.35 -9.69
C PHE A 148 -3.34 -11.49 -8.58
N VAL A 149 -2.58 -12.11 -7.67
CA VAL A 149 -1.97 -11.43 -6.52
C VAL A 149 -0.86 -10.47 -6.94
N HIS A 150 -0.02 -10.85 -7.92
CA HIS A 150 1.02 -9.97 -8.46
C HIS A 150 0.42 -8.64 -8.92
N ARG A 151 -0.68 -8.72 -9.69
CA ARG A 151 -1.32 -7.53 -10.23
C ARG A 151 -2.01 -6.67 -9.16
N LEU A 152 -2.63 -7.30 -8.16
CA LEU A 152 -3.16 -6.58 -6.99
C LEU A 152 -2.06 -5.83 -6.23
N LEU A 153 -0.90 -6.45 -6.01
CA LEU A 153 0.24 -5.81 -5.35
C LEU A 153 0.87 -4.71 -6.21
N GLN A 154 0.95 -4.91 -7.53
CA GLN A 154 1.40 -3.90 -8.49
C GLN A 154 0.49 -2.67 -8.52
N ASP A 155 -0.83 -2.86 -8.51
CA ASP A 155 -1.77 -1.74 -8.45
C ASP A 155 -1.82 -1.11 -7.03
N LEU A 156 -1.63 -1.87 -5.94
CA LEU A 156 -1.43 -1.32 -4.59
C LEU A 156 -0.20 -0.39 -4.54
N ASN A 157 0.95 -0.88 -5.04
CA ASN A 157 2.22 -0.16 -5.15
C ASN A 157 2.02 1.17 -5.88
N PHE A 158 1.25 1.14 -6.97
CA PHE A 158 0.95 2.31 -7.79
C PHE A 158 -0.03 3.28 -7.12
N GLN A 159 -1.13 2.80 -6.53
CA GLN A 159 -2.14 3.70 -5.93
C GLN A 159 -1.56 4.43 -4.72
N TRP A 160 -0.83 3.72 -3.85
CA TRP A 160 -0.23 4.25 -2.63
C TRP A 160 1.19 4.80 -2.79
N ARG A 161 1.65 5.01 -4.03
CA ARG A 161 3.04 5.45 -4.30
C ARG A 161 3.43 6.79 -3.65
N SER A 162 2.50 7.71 -3.40
CA SER A 162 2.75 8.96 -2.67
C SER A 162 3.24 8.72 -1.23
N VAL A 163 2.82 7.61 -0.62
CA VAL A 163 3.31 7.16 0.69
C VAL A 163 4.59 6.34 0.50
N LEU A 164 4.55 5.29 -0.34
CA LEU A 164 5.65 4.32 -0.49
C LEU A 164 6.99 4.91 -0.97
N ARG A 165 6.95 5.99 -1.77
CA ARG A 165 8.15 6.66 -2.30
C ARG A 165 8.98 7.40 -1.25
N ASN A 166 8.40 7.66 -0.08
CA ASN A 166 8.88 8.61 0.91
C ASN A 166 9.08 7.91 2.27
N ARG A 167 9.51 8.68 3.28
CA ARG A 167 9.49 8.23 4.67
C ARG A 167 8.04 8.13 5.16
N TYR A 168 7.75 7.10 5.94
CA TYR A 168 6.47 6.87 6.60
C TYR A 168 6.74 6.26 7.98
N ASN A 169 5.86 6.52 8.95
CA ASN A 169 6.05 6.06 10.31
C ASN A 169 5.64 4.59 10.51
N GLN A 170 5.86 4.08 11.73
CA GLN A 170 5.59 2.68 12.04
C GLN A 170 4.10 2.31 11.97
N LEU A 171 3.17 3.26 12.15
CA LEU A 171 1.74 2.98 12.02
C LEU A 171 1.34 2.83 10.54
N THR A 172 1.83 3.72 9.67
CA THR A 172 1.65 3.60 8.21
C THR A 172 2.25 2.29 7.68
N PHE A 173 3.46 1.96 8.10
CA PHE A 173 4.09 0.67 7.82
C PHE A 173 3.19 -0.51 8.20
N ARG A 174 2.68 -0.54 9.44
CA ARG A 174 1.81 -1.63 9.94
C ARG A 174 0.51 -1.76 9.16
N LYS A 175 -0.10 -0.65 8.71
CA LYS A 175 -1.32 -0.65 7.89
C LYS A 175 -1.07 -1.21 6.49
N LEU A 176 0.02 -0.76 5.84
CA LEU A 176 0.42 -1.26 4.53
C LEU A 176 0.85 -2.74 4.57
N ALA A 177 1.58 -3.17 5.62
CA ALA A 177 1.96 -4.57 5.82
C ALA A 177 0.73 -5.47 6.01
N ARG A 178 -0.32 -4.98 6.70
CA ARG A 178 -1.60 -5.71 6.80
C ARG A 178 -2.25 -5.88 5.42
N ALA A 179 -2.25 -4.84 4.58
CA ALA A 179 -2.82 -4.91 3.25
C ALA A 179 -2.08 -5.87 2.32
N VAL A 180 -0.74 -5.91 2.37
CA VAL A 180 0.07 -6.91 1.65
C VAL A 180 -0.35 -8.31 2.07
N LEU A 181 -0.40 -8.58 3.37
CA LEU A 181 -0.76 -9.90 3.88
C LEU A 181 -2.20 -10.27 3.49
N ARG A 182 -3.15 -9.34 3.61
CA ARG A 182 -4.54 -9.52 3.18
C ARG A 182 -4.67 -9.87 1.70
N ILE A 183 -3.97 -9.14 0.83
CA ILE A 183 -3.93 -9.46 -0.61
C ILE A 183 -3.32 -10.86 -0.83
N ALA A 184 -2.21 -11.17 -0.17
CA ALA A 184 -1.48 -12.41 -0.38
C ALA A 184 -2.24 -13.66 0.12
N VAL A 185 -2.94 -13.57 1.25
CA VAL A 185 -3.82 -14.64 1.77
C VAL A 185 -5.25 -14.60 1.22
N LEU A 186 -5.57 -13.61 0.37
CA LEU A 186 -6.90 -13.36 -0.21
C LEU A 186 -7.99 -12.99 0.84
N ASP A 187 -7.59 -12.49 2.02
CA ASP A 187 -8.46 -11.92 3.07
C ASP A 187 -8.90 -10.48 2.71
N PHE A 188 -9.74 -10.38 1.68
CA PHE A 188 -10.39 -9.13 1.28
C PHE A 188 -11.74 -9.39 0.60
N ASN A 189 -12.59 -8.37 0.63
CA ASN A 189 -13.88 -8.39 -0.06
C ASN A 189 -13.74 -7.70 -1.42
N VAL A 190 -14.40 -8.23 -2.44
CA VAL A 190 -14.67 -7.47 -3.67
C VAL A 190 -16.09 -6.93 -3.57
N VAL A 191 -16.24 -5.61 -3.62
CA VAL A 191 -17.56 -4.96 -3.64
C VAL A 191 -17.83 -4.51 -5.07
N GLU A 192 -18.91 -5.03 -5.64
CA GLU A 192 -19.26 -4.82 -7.04
C GLU A 192 -20.36 -3.76 -7.16
N TYR A 193 -20.07 -2.71 -7.92
CA TYR A 193 -21.02 -1.65 -8.20
C TYR A 193 -21.41 -1.68 -9.68
N SER A 194 -22.66 -2.05 -9.95
CA SER A 194 -23.27 -2.14 -11.28
C SER A 194 -24.16 -0.94 -11.64
N SER A 195 -24.53 -0.10 -10.66
CA SER A 195 -25.46 1.01 -10.84
C SER A 195 -24.83 2.22 -11.54
N TRP A 196 -25.55 2.89 -12.43
CA TRP A 196 -25.09 4.14 -13.05
C TRP A 196 -24.78 5.19 -11.96
N ILE A 197 -23.57 5.74 -11.95
CA ILE A 197 -23.16 6.83 -11.04
C ILE A 197 -22.29 7.83 -11.80
N HIS A 198 -22.69 9.10 -11.74
CA HIS A 198 -21.85 10.24 -12.07
C HIS A 198 -20.98 10.59 -10.86
N ARG A 199 -19.66 10.53 -11.00
CA ARG A 199 -18.71 10.97 -9.96
C ARG A 199 -18.07 12.28 -10.39
N GLN A 200 -17.85 13.20 -9.43
CA GLN A 200 -16.87 14.25 -9.65
C GLN A 200 -15.50 13.59 -9.82
N GLY A 201 -14.84 13.88 -10.94
CA GLY A 201 -13.54 13.29 -11.26
C GLY A 201 -12.45 13.73 -10.27
N GLY A 202 -11.42 12.89 -10.13
CA GLY A 202 -10.32 13.10 -9.21
C GLY A 202 -9.51 11.81 -9.07
N ALA A 203 -8.35 11.85 -8.44
CA ALA A 203 -7.59 10.62 -8.18
C ALA A 203 -8.41 9.67 -7.28
N LEU A 204 -8.32 8.35 -7.52
CA LEU A 204 -8.99 7.36 -6.66
C LEU A 204 -8.39 7.35 -5.25
N VAL A 205 -7.06 7.50 -5.17
CA VAL A 205 -6.31 7.82 -3.96
C VAL A 205 -5.61 9.16 -4.21
N GLY A 206 -5.82 10.16 -3.36
CA GLY A 206 -5.16 11.46 -3.41
C GLY A 206 -3.72 11.39 -2.90
N THR A 207 -2.88 12.37 -3.28
CA THR A 207 -1.47 12.43 -2.83
C THR A 207 -1.31 12.68 -1.33
N THR A 208 -2.34 13.19 -0.65
CA THR A 208 -2.33 13.39 0.80
C THR A 208 -3.07 12.31 1.58
N ASP A 209 -3.59 11.29 0.91
CA ASP A 209 -4.39 10.27 1.58
C ASP A 209 -3.50 9.27 2.29
N LEU A 210 -4.03 8.73 3.39
CA LEU A 210 -3.35 7.79 4.28
C LEU A 210 -4.27 6.58 4.49
N PRO A 211 -3.75 5.34 4.53
CA PRO A 211 -4.59 4.15 4.70
C PRO A 211 -5.50 4.20 5.93
N GLU A 212 -6.82 4.15 5.75
CA GLU A 212 -7.75 4.20 6.89
C GLU A 212 -7.89 2.83 7.60
N TRP A 213 -7.47 1.75 6.95
CA TRP A 213 -7.53 0.36 7.42
C TRP A 213 -6.81 0.11 8.75
N GLU A 214 -7.18 -0.97 9.45
CA GLU A 214 -6.49 -1.37 10.68
C GLU A 214 -5.00 -1.71 10.47
N PRO A 215 -4.11 -1.45 11.45
CA PRO A 215 -2.74 -1.92 11.43
C PRO A 215 -2.62 -3.42 11.76
N ILE A 216 -1.44 -4.01 11.54
CA ILE A 216 -1.02 -5.22 12.27
C ILE A 216 -0.73 -4.89 13.73
N ASN A 217 -1.22 -5.72 14.65
CA ASN A 217 -1.08 -5.49 16.10
C ASN A 217 0.29 -5.96 16.64
N SER A 218 0.88 -6.98 16.02
CA SER A 218 2.18 -7.57 16.37
C SER A 218 3.20 -7.40 15.24
N LYS A 219 4.50 -7.38 15.57
CA LYS A 219 5.60 -7.47 14.59
C LYS A 219 5.81 -8.91 14.09
N VAL A 220 5.47 -9.92 14.90
CA VAL A 220 5.48 -11.33 14.52
C VAL A 220 4.04 -11.81 14.36
N ILE A 221 3.68 -12.27 13.16
CA ILE A 221 2.32 -12.61 12.77
C ILE A 221 2.27 -14.08 12.34
N PRO A 222 1.47 -14.94 12.98
CA PRO A 222 1.23 -16.30 12.51
C PRO A 222 0.30 -16.29 11.28
N VAL A 223 0.70 -16.98 10.21
CA VAL A 223 -0.09 -17.18 8.99
C VAL A 223 -0.10 -18.69 8.68
N GLY A 224 -1.01 -19.42 9.34
CA GLY A 224 -0.95 -20.87 9.40
C GLY A 224 0.35 -21.33 10.06
N ASN A 225 1.16 -22.13 9.36
CA ASN A 225 2.47 -22.58 9.84
C ASN A 225 3.60 -21.55 9.62
N LEU A 226 3.36 -20.51 8.81
CA LEU A 226 4.34 -19.45 8.56
C LEU A 226 4.37 -18.44 9.72
N ARG A 227 5.57 -17.94 10.04
CA ARG A 227 5.74 -16.74 10.88
C ARG A 227 6.21 -15.57 10.01
N VAL A 228 5.38 -14.55 9.86
CA VAL A 228 5.75 -13.32 9.17
C VAL A 228 6.32 -12.34 10.17
N ILE A 229 7.47 -11.75 9.87
CA ILE A 229 8.11 -10.70 10.66
C ILE A 229 8.08 -9.40 9.85
N ALA A 230 7.21 -8.50 10.29
CA ALA A 230 7.01 -7.20 9.68
C ALA A 230 7.75 -6.13 10.49
N THR A 231 8.92 -5.71 10.01
CA THR A 231 9.66 -4.57 10.54
C THR A 231 10.40 -3.82 9.44
N GLN A 232 10.63 -2.53 9.67
CA GLN A 232 11.44 -1.67 8.79
C GLN A 232 12.94 -1.81 9.05
N ASP A 233 13.34 -2.31 10.22
CA ASP A 233 14.74 -2.51 10.60
C ASP A 233 15.16 -3.99 10.44
N PRO A 234 16.09 -4.30 9.52
CA PRO A 234 16.67 -5.64 9.40
C PRO A 234 17.32 -6.18 10.68
N GLN A 235 17.93 -5.34 11.52
CA GLN A 235 18.62 -5.79 12.73
C GLN A 235 17.61 -6.23 13.80
N GLU A 236 16.54 -5.44 14.01
CA GLU A 236 15.38 -5.87 14.80
C GLU A 236 14.80 -7.19 14.28
N CYS A 237 14.74 -7.41 12.95
CA CYS A 237 14.22 -8.67 12.41
C CYS A 237 15.01 -9.88 12.91
N ILE A 238 16.35 -9.84 12.82
CA ILE A 238 17.23 -10.91 13.30
C ILE A 238 17.07 -11.12 14.82
N ALA A 239 16.94 -10.02 15.59
CA ALA A 239 16.69 -10.08 17.03
C ALA A 239 15.34 -10.73 17.37
N LEU A 240 14.28 -10.45 16.61
CA LEU A 240 12.96 -11.06 16.77
C LEU A 240 12.95 -12.55 16.44
N ILE A 241 13.69 -12.99 15.41
CA ILE A 241 13.80 -14.41 15.05
C ILE A 241 14.50 -15.19 16.16
N ARG A 242 15.67 -14.72 16.62
CA ARG A 242 16.37 -15.29 17.78
C ARG A 242 15.49 -15.28 19.03
N LYS A 243 14.71 -14.21 19.21
CA LYS A 243 13.54 -14.08 20.11
C LYS A 243 12.70 -15.36 20.14
N GLU A 244 12.01 -15.61 19.03
CA GLU A 244 11.06 -16.72 18.89
C GLU A 244 11.74 -18.09 19.05
N LEU A 245 12.91 -18.30 18.43
CA LEU A 245 13.65 -19.57 18.51
C LEU A 245 14.01 -19.94 19.95
N ASN A 246 14.52 -18.99 20.73
CA ASN A 246 14.88 -19.24 22.13
C ASN A 246 13.66 -19.60 22.99
N VAL A 247 12.54 -18.89 22.81
CA VAL A 247 11.29 -19.17 23.54
C VAL A 247 10.80 -20.58 23.24
N GLN A 248 10.81 -20.98 21.96
CA GLN A 248 10.39 -22.32 21.54
C GLN A 248 11.32 -23.42 22.08
N GLN A 249 12.64 -23.22 22.05
CA GLN A 249 13.61 -24.15 22.65
C GLN A 249 13.32 -24.36 24.14
N THR A 250 13.05 -23.29 24.91
CA THR A 250 12.71 -23.40 26.34
C THR A 250 11.35 -24.04 26.63
N ALA A 251 10.40 -24.01 25.69
CA ALA A 251 9.13 -24.73 25.83
C ALA A 251 9.28 -26.23 25.52
N THR A 252 10.22 -26.58 24.64
CA THR A 252 10.38 -27.94 24.11
C THR A 252 11.12 -28.89 25.07
N SER A 253 11.77 -28.38 26.11
CA SER A 253 12.36 -29.20 27.18
C SER A 253 11.33 -29.89 28.09
N HIS A 254 10.03 -29.58 27.95
CA HIS A 254 8.94 -30.15 28.76
C HIS A 254 7.93 -31.03 27.98
N GLU A 255 7.96 -31.08 26.64
CA GLU A 255 7.01 -31.88 25.85
C GLU A 255 7.67 -32.74 24.76
N SER A 256 7.14 -33.95 24.57
CA SER A 256 7.78 -35.08 23.89
C SER A 256 8.12 -34.90 22.40
N CYS A 257 9.02 -35.78 21.94
CA CYS A 257 9.75 -35.91 20.65
C CYS A 257 9.09 -35.45 19.33
N ASN A 258 7.77 -35.28 19.24
CA ASN A 258 7.10 -34.79 18.04
C ASN A 258 7.26 -33.27 17.83
N LEU A 259 7.52 -32.51 18.89
CA LEU A 259 7.71 -31.05 18.79
C LEU A 259 9.12 -30.68 18.30
N ALA A 260 10.14 -31.45 18.67
CA ALA A 260 11.53 -31.25 18.23
C ALA A 260 11.67 -31.24 16.70
N ASN A 261 10.96 -32.14 16.00
CA ASN A 261 10.93 -32.18 14.54
C ASN A 261 10.25 -30.97 13.88
N ARG A 262 9.43 -30.19 14.61
CA ARG A 262 8.83 -28.94 14.08
C ARG A 262 9.78 -27.74 14.17
N LEU A 263 10.79 -27.78 15.04
CA LEU A 263 11.79 -26.72 15.19
C LEU A 263 12.90 -26.80 14.13
N LEU A 264 13.10 -27.97 13.53
CA LEU A 264 14.24 -28.25 12.65
C LEU A 264 14.13 -27.61 11.25
N ASP A 265 12.96 -27.11 10.84
CA ASP A 265 12.74 -26.47 9.53
C ASP A 265 11.74 -25.29 9.62
N GLN A 266 11.85 -24.44 10.66
CA GLN A 266 10.97 -23.25 10.72
C GLN A 266 11.41 -22.18 9.72
N THR A 267 10.50 -21.85 8.80
CA THR A 267 10.65 -20.76 7.82
C THR A 267 9.87 -19.53 8.27
N TYR A 268 10.52 -18.37 8.15
CA TYR A 268 10.00 -17.05 8.45
C TYR A 268 9.98 -16.21 7.16
N LEU A 269 8.95 -15.38 7.01
CA LEU A 269 8.85 -14.37 5.95
C LEU A 269 9.25 -13.02 6.52
N ILE A 270 10.32 -12.42 6.00
CA ILE A 270 10.80 -11.09 6.40
C ILE A 270 10.20 -10.06 5.43
N MET A 271 9.54 -9.02 5.97
CA MET A 271 8.87 -8.00 5.17
C MET A 271 9.12 -6.59 5.72
N SER A 272 9.81 -5.76 4.93
CA SER A 272 10.03 -4.32 5.21
C SER A 272 9.18 -3.39 4.35
N LEU A 273 8.20 -3.95 3.62
CA LEU A 273 7.49 -3.38 2.47
C LEU A 273 8.40 -3.10 1.27
N ARG A 274 9.53 -2.41 1.48
CA ARG A 274 10.50 -2.10 0.41
C ARG A 274 11.18 -3.35 -0.12
N HIS A 275 11.42 -4.32 0.74
CA HIS A 275 12.02 -5.60 0.40
C HIS A 275 11.28 -6.75 1.08
N ILE A 276 11.47 -7.94 0.52
CA ILE A 276 10.99 -9.20 1.08
C ILE A 276 12.09 -10.27 1.00
N GLY A 277 12.08 -11.21 1.93
CA GLY A 277 13.01 -12.35 1.91
C GLY A 277 12.47 -13.51 2.74
N LEU A 278 12.94 -14.72 2.45
CA LEU A 278 12.69 -15.89 3.28
C LEU A 278 13.90 -16.19 4.14
N TYR A 279 13.63 -16.69 5.34
CA TYR A 279 14.63 -16.96 6.35
C TYR A 279 14.29 -18.30 7.01
N ARG A 280 15.26 -19.20 7.10
CA ARG A 280 15.07 -20.56 7.59
C ARG A 280 16.08 -20.90 8.68
N TYR A 281 15.61 -21.56 9.73
CA TYR A 281 16.47 -22.17 10.74
C TYR A 281 16.50 -23.68 10.55
N THR A 282 17.69 -24.23 10.33
CA THR A 282 17.93 -25.67 10.10
C THR A 282 18.56 -26.34 11.33
N GLY A 283 18.07 -25.99 12.53
CA GLY A 283 18.52 -26.54 13.83
C GLY A 283 19.91 -26.09 14.30
N THR A 284 20.84 -25.84 13.39
CA THR A 284 22.21 -25.37 13.68
C THR A 284 22.57 -24.09 12.92
N ASN A 285 22.07 -23.96 11.69
CA ASN A 285 22.38 -22.83 10.81
C ASN A 285 21.16 -21.94 10.57
N LEU A 286 21.45 -20.68 10.24
CA LEU A 286 20.49 -19.67 9.84
C LEU A 286 20.77 -19.34 8.37
N GLU A 287 19.75 -19.54 7.53
CA GLU A 287 19.82 -19.36 6.09
C GLU A 287 18.82 -18.28 5.66
N TRP A 288 19.14 -17.50 4.64
CA TRP A 288 18.23 -16.50 4.09
C TRP A 288 18.38 -16.39 2.57
N THR A 289 17.30 -15.95 1.92
CA THR A 289 17.34 -15.59 0.50
C THR A 289 18.01 -14.25 0.29
N GLU A 290 18.36 -13.96 -0.96
CA GLU A 290 18.64 -12.59 -1.38
C GLU A 290 17.40 -11.71 -1.08
N PRO A 291 17.57 -10.50 -0.50
CA PRO A 291 16.45 -9.58 -0.28
C PRO A 291 15.94 -8.99 -1.59
N GLU A 292 14.71 -9.35 -1.98
CA GLU A 292 14.09 -8.92 -3.24
C GLU A 292 13.38 -7.57 -3.09
N PRO A 293 13.55 -6.61 -4.02
CA PRO A 293 12.76 -5.38 -4.07
C PRO A 293 11.27 -5.65 -4.25
N PHE A 294 10.42 -4.95 -3.48
CA PHE A 294 8.99 -5.27 -3.39
C PHE A 294 8.07 -4.04 -3.62
N LEU A 295 7.74 -3.27 -2.57
CA LEU A 295 6.86 -2.10 -2.65
C LEU A 295 7.62 -0.81 -2.30
N ASN A 296 8.09 -0.10 -3.33
CA ASN A 296 8.81 1.17 -3.18
C ASN A 296 8.11 2.36 -3.86
N GLY A 297 6.99 2.12 -4.54
CA GLY A 297 6.20 3.10 -5.30
C GLY A 297 6.88 3.67 -6.56
N ARG A 298 8.16 3.40 -6.79
CA ARG A 298 8.93 3.90 -7.95
C ARG A 298 8.89 2.87 -9.08
N ASP A 299 9.27 1.65 -8.77
CA ASP A 299 9.50 0.56 -9.71
C ASP A 299 8.32 -0.44 -9.72
N PRO A 300 8.21 -1.30 -10.75
CA PRO A 300 7.34 -2.47 -10.72
C PRO A 300 7.72 -3.43 -9.58
N VAL A 301 6.74 -4.19 -9.08
CA VAL A 301 6.94 -5.21 -8.07
C VAL A 301 7.68 -6.41 -8.69
N SER A 302 8.75 -6.89 -8.06
CA SER A 302 9.51 -8.06 -8.54
C SER A 302 8.63 -9.31 -8.56
N ASP A 303 8.61 -10.01 -9.69
CA ASP A 303 7.96 -11.33 -9.82
C ASP A 303 8.48 -12.30 -8.76
N ARG A 304 9.81 -12.29 -8.54
CA ARG A 304 10.48 -13.12 -7.55
C ARG A 304 10.08 -12.75 -6.11
N ALA A 305 9.86 -11.46 -5.81
CA ALA A 305 9.33 -11.04 -4.52
C ALA A 305 7.90 -11.57 -4.27
N VAL A 306 7.04 -11.56 -5.30
CA VAL A 306 5.69 -12.11 -5.21
C VAL A 306 5.72 -13.63 -5.06
N ASP A 307 6.60 -14.34 -5.77
CA ASP A 307 6.75 -15.78 -5.61
C ASP A 307 7.30 -16.16 -4.22
N LEU A 308 8.24 -15.39 -3.65
CA LEU A 308 8.70 -15.58 -2.26
C LEU A 308 7.56 -15.37 -1.26
N LEU A 309 6.74 -14.33 -1.46
CA LEU A 309 5.56 -14.06 -0.63
C LEU A 309 4.54 -15.20 -0.69
N LEU A 310 4.22 -15.67 -1.90
CA LEU A 310 3.17 -16.66 -2.15
C LEU A 310 3.59 -18.10 -1.81
N SER A 311 4.85 -18.47 -2.04
CA SER A 311 5.39 -19.79 -1.66
C SER A 311 5.48 -19.99 -0.15
N ALA A 312 5.70 -18.92 0.61
CA ALA A 312 5.70 -18.96 2.07
C ALA A 312 4.31 -19.19 2.66
N ILE A 313 3.25 -18.70 2.00
CA ILE A 313 1.88 -18.81 2.50
C ILE A 313 1.30 -20.16 2.07
N PRO A 314 0.92 -21.04 3.02
CA PRO A 314 0.37 -22.35 2.71
C PRO A 314 -0.76 -22.27 1.67
N ALA A 315 -0.61 -23.01 0.57
CA ALA A 315 -1.70 -23.20 -0.37
C ALA A 315 -2.76 -24.10 0.27
N ILE A 316 -4.02 -23.69 0.21
CA ILE A 316 -5.14 -24.59 0.42
C ILE A 316 -5.36 -25.29 -0.93
N ASP A 317 -5.30 -26.63 -0.94
CA ASP A 317 -5.60 -27.47 -2.12
C ASP A 317 -6.89 -28.26 -1.84
N PRO A 318 -8.07 -27.61 -1.96
CA PRO A 318 -9.35 -28.20 -1.56
C PRO A 318 -9.86 -29.13 -2.66
N LYS A 319 -9.39 -30.38 -2.68
CA LYS A 319 -9.77 -31.39 -3.70
C LYS A 319 -11.27 -31.74 -3.66
N THR A 320 -12.05 -30.97 -4.42
CA THR A 320 -13.50 -31.12 -4.61
C THR A 320 -13.83 -31.75 -5.96
N ALA A 321 -15.10 -32.13 -6.16
CA ALA A 321 -15.57 -32.65 -7.46
C ALA A 321 -15.37 -31.67 -8.63
N LEU A 322 -15.32 -30.36 -8.37
CA LEU A 322 -15.08 -29.32 -9.37
C LEU A 322 -13.71 -29.48 -10.06
N HIS A 323 -12.70 -30.00 -9.36
CA HIS A 323 -11.35 -30.24 -9.90
C HIS A 323 -11.32 -31.35 -10.97
N LYS A 324 -12.39 -32.14 -11.10
CA LYS A 324 -12.53 -33.17 -12.15
C LYS A 324 -13.15 -32.63 -13.44
N LEU A 325 -13.65 -31.39 -13.42
CA LEU A 325 -14.26 -30.76 -14.59
C LEU A 325 -13.16 -30.15 -15.49
N PRO A 326 -13.35 -30.12 -16.83
CA PRO A 326 -12.48 -29.37 -17.73
C PRO A 326 -12.36 -27.90 -17.32
N ILE A 327 -11.21 -27.29 -17.59
CA ILE A 327 -10.89 -25.94 -17.09
C ILE A 327 -11.88 -24.88 -17.59
N GLU A 328 -12.39 -25.05 -18.81
CA GLU A 328 -13.40 -24.19 -19.44
C GLU A 328 -14.76 -24.26 -18.74
N ILE A 329 -15.07 -25.41 -18.10
CA ILE A 329 -16.27 -25.58 -17.28
C ILE A 329 -16.06 -24.96 -15.90
N GLN A 330 -14.86 -25.08 -15.32
CA GLN A 330 -14.51 -24.39 -14.08
C GLN A 330 -14.61 -22.86 -14.25
N ASP A 331 -14.02 -22.32 -15.31
CA ASP A 331 -14.06 -20.88 -15.65
C ASP A 331 -15.50 -20.39 -15.87
N ARG A 332 -16.35 -21.18 -16.55
CA ARG A 332 -17.77 -20.86 -16.70
C ARG A 332 -18.50 -20.84 -15.35
N ILE A 333 -18.25 -21.83 -14.47
CA ILE A 333 -18.85 -21.87 -13.13
C ILE A 333 -18.43 -20.65 -12.32
N LEU A 334 -17.12 -20.31 -12.30
CA LEU A 334 -16.60 -19.12 -11.64
C LEU A 334 -17.26 -17.85 -12.19
N GLY A 335 -17.41 -17.72 -13.50
CA GLY A 335 -18.07 -16.58 -14.14
C GLY A 335 -19.57 -16.41 -13.80
N TYR A 336 -20.24 -17.41 -13.23
CA TYR A 336 -21.64 -17.30 -12.78
C TYR A 336 -21.81 -16.86 -11.32
N ILE A 337 -20.75 -16.78 -10.51
CA ILE A 337 -20.88 -16.52 -9.06
C ILE A 337 -21.02 -15.04 -8.70
N SER A 338 -20.71 -14.13 -9.62
CA SER A 338 -20.60 -12.69 -9.38
C SER A 338 -20.95 -11.90 -10.66
N SER A 339 -21.23 -10.60 -10.52
CA SER A 339 -21.62 -9.75 -11.65
C SER A 339 -20.43 -9.18 -12.42
N GLY A 340 -19.25 -9.11 -11.81
CA GLY A 340 -18.01 -8.63 -12.40
C GLY A 340 -16.90 -9.68 -12.45
N PRO A 341 -15.75 -9.33 -13.04
CA PRO A 341 -14.70 -10.30 -13.37
C PRO A 341 -13.68 -10.55 -12.26
N VAL A 342 -13.72 -9.79 -11.15
CA VAL A 342 -12.65 -9.81 -10.12
C VAL A 342 -12.95 -10.76 -8.95
N GLU A 343 -14.19 -10.85 -8.48
CA GLU A 343 -14.55 -11.85 -7.45
C GLU A 343 -14.42 -13.30 -7.98
N PRO A 344 -14.81 -13.64 -9.24
CA PRO A 344 -14.53 -14.94 -9.85
C PRO A 344 -13.04 -15.31 -9.83
N ALA A 345 -12.16 -14.36 -10.13
CA ALA A 345 -10.71 -14.57 -10.09
C ALA A 345 -10.20 -14.84 -8.67
N LYS A 346 -10.68 -14.08 -7.67
CA LYS A 346 -10.38 -14.32 -6.25
C LYS A 346 -10.84 -15.71 -5.79
N ILE A 347 -12.07 -16.09 -6.12
CA ILE A 347 -12.63 -17.40 -5.73
C ILE A 347 -11.91 -18.55 -6.44
N GLY A 348 -11.54 -18.40 -7.72
CA GLY A 348 -10.68 -19.35 -8.43
C GLY A 348 -9.33 -19.54 -7.71
N CYS A 349 -8.68 -18.44 -7.32
CA CYS A 349 -7.43 -18.48 -6.54
C CYS A 349 -7.59 -19.15 -5.16
N LEU A 350 -8.72 -18.93 -4.47
CA LEU A 350 -9.01 -19.54 -3.16
C LEU A 350 -9.31 -21.05 -3.26
N LEU A 351 -9.93 -21.48 -4.36
CA LEU A 351 -10.36 -22.87 -4.57
C LEU A 351 -9.35 -23.71 -5.36
N GLY A 352 -8.30 -23.11 -5.94
CA GLY A 352 -7.38 -23.80 -6.85
C GLY A 352 -8.01 -24.13 -8.22
N LEU A 353 -9.07 -23.40 -8.60
CA LEU A 353 -9.88 -23.65 -9.79
C LEU A 353 -9.68 -22.59 -10.87
N GLY A 354 -9.92 -23.01 -12.12
CA GLY A 354 -9.94 -22.12 -13.28
C GLY A 354 -8.57 -21.78 -13.86
N SER A 355 -8.60 -21.10 -15.01
CA SER A 355 -7.40 -20.63 -15.70
C SER A 355 -6.80 -19.38 -15.01
N PRO A 356 -5.49 -19.11 -15.18
CA PRO A 356 -4.89 -17.89 -14.64
C PRO A 356 -5.57 -16.63 -15.18
N PHE A 357 -5.99 -15.75 -14.29
CA PHE A 357 -6.85 -14.63 -14.66
C PHE A 357 -6.19 -13.69 -15.67
N ALA A 358 -6.72 -13.69 -16.89
CA ALA A 358 -6.16 -12.96 -18.04
C ALA A 358 -6.38 -11.43 -17.99
N TRP A 359 -6.93 -10.89 -16.89
CA TRP A 359 -7.30 -9.48 -16.71
C TRP A 359 -8.20 -8.96 -17.84
N ARG A 360 -9.15 -9.80 -18.28
CA ARG A 360 -10.10 -9.54 -19.37
C ARG A 360 -11.46 -10.12 -19.04
N ASP A 361 -12.50 -9.48 -19.57
CA ASP A 361 -13.87 -9.98 -19.59
C ASP A 361 -14.37 -9.97 -21.04
N GLY A 362 -14.37 -11.14 -21.68
CA GLY A 362 -14.60 -11.29 -23.11
C GLY A 362 -13.63 -10.41 -23.95
N ARG A 363 -14.16 -9.32 -24.52
CA ARG A 363 -13.40 -8.33 -25.31
C ARG A 363 -12.91 -7.13 -24.48
N MET A 364 -13.39 -6.94 -23.25
CA MET A 364 -13.01 -5.83 -22.39
C MET A 364 -11.68 -6.13 -21.70
N LEU A 365 -10.76 -5.16 -21.70
CA LEU A 365 -9.57 -5.22 -20.85
C LEU A 365 -9.96 -4.70 -19.46
N ILE A 366 -9.62 -5.43 -18.40
CA ILE A 366 -9.86 -5.01 -17.02
C ILE A 366 -8.66 -4.18 -16.58
N GLU A 367 -8.87 -2.88 -16.43
CA GLU A 367 -7.84 -1.92 -16.03
C GLU A 367 -8.08 -1.44 -14.59
N SER A 368 -7.00 -1.18 -13.84
CA SER A 368 -7.11 -0.52 -12.54
C SER A 368 -7.52 0.95 -12.71
N GLU A 369 -8.52 1.38 -11.94
CA GLU A 369 -9.04 2.74 -11.97
C GLU A 369 -8.10 3.68 -11.21
N ARG A 370 -7.39 4.54 -11.94
CA ARG A 370 -6.43 5.52 -11.36
C ARG A 370 -7.09 6.84 -10.94
N VAL A 371 -8.26 7.11 -11.50
CA VAL A 371 -9.02 8.36 -11.43
C VAL A 371 -10.48 7.95 -11.39
N LEU A 372 -11.26 8.52 -10.48
CA LEU A 372 -12.71 8.32 -10.39
C LEU A 372 -13.37 8.63 -11.73
N ARG A 373 -13.95 7.61 -12.36
CA ARG A 373 -14.69 7.71 -13.63
C ARG A 373 -16.19 7.53 -13.39
N ASN A 374 -16.99 8.06 -14.31
CA ASN A 374 -18.42 7.77 -14.35
C ASN A 374 -18.67 6.30 -14.67
N ARG A 375 -19.66 5.65 -14.03
CA ARG A 375 -20.25 4.41 -14.58
C ARG A 375 -21.15 4.75 -15.76
N THR A 376 -21.08 3.89 -16.77
CA THR A 376 -21.86 3.94 -18.01
C THR A 376 -22.06 2.51 -18.47
N ASP A 377 -23.08 2.27 -19.29
CA ASP A 377 -23.48 0.92 -19.73
C ASP A 377 -22.37 0.18 -20.50
N ARG A 378 -21.39 0.92 -21.05
CA ARG A 378 -20.18 0.41 -21.72
C ARG A 378 -19.08 -0.09 -20.76
N SER A 379 -19.25 0.14 -19.46
CA SER A 379 -18.33 -0.26 -18.39
C SER A 379 -19.14 -0.48 -17.11
N PRO A 380 -20.06 -1.48 -17.12
CA PRO A 380 -21.17 -1.52 -16.17
C PRO A 380 -20.73 -1.80 -14.75
N VAL A 381 -19.75 -2.69 -14.54
CA VAL A 381 -19.29 -3.11 -13.21
C VAL A 381 -17.94 -2.46 -12.88
N GLU A 382 -17.89 -1.82 -11.71
CA GLU A 382 -16.68 -1.45 -10.99
C GLU A 382 -16.49 -2.43 -9.82
N SER A 383 -15.41 -3.21 -9.83
CA SER A 383 -15.07 -4.15 -8.76
C SER A 383 -14.03 -3.51 -7.85
N GLN A 384 -14.44 -3.08 -6.66
CA GLN A 384 -13.56 -2.45 -5.68
C GLN A 384 -13.01 -3.48 -4.69
N ILE A 385 -11.75 -3.35 -4.26
CA ILE A 385 -11.14 -4.20 -3.23
C ILE A 385 -11.28 -3.52 -1.87
N TRP A 386 -11.79 -4.24 -0.86
CA TRP A 386 -12.09 -3.73 0.49
C TRP A 386 -11.45 -4.57 1.59
N PHE A 387 -10.91 -3.91 2.61
CA PHE A 387 -10.29 -4.53 3.79
C PHE A 387 -11.18 -4.32 5.02
N GLY A 388 -12.18 -5.19 5.20
CA GLY A 388 -13.28 -4.91 6.12
C GLY A 388 -14.12 -3.76 5.59
N ASP A 389 -14.49 -2.81 6.45
CA ASP A 389 -15.36 -1.68 6.11
C ASP A 389 -14.65 -0.51 5.40
N TYR A 390 -13.42 -0.71 4.94
CA TYR A 390 -12.60 0.34 4.31
C TYR A 390 -12.12 -0.06 2.92
N MET A 391 -12.27 0.86 1.97
CA MET A 391 -11.82 0.70 0.59
C MET A 391 -10.28 0.76 0.48
N SER A 392 -9.68 -0.15 -0.29
CA SER A 392 -8.21 -0.35 -0.36
C SER A 392 -7.44 0.64 -1.25
N GLY A 393 -8.12 1.58 -1.88
CA GLY A 393 -7.58 2.38 -2.98
C GLY A 393 -7.44 1.63 -4.32
N ILE A 394 -7.77 0.34 -4.37
CA ILE A 394 -7.78 -0.47 -5.61
C ILE A 394 -9.23 -0.67 -6.09
N SER A 395 -9.47 -0.24 -7.33
CA SER A 395 -10.71 -0.45 -8.07
C SER A 395 -10.36 -0.94 -9.48
N TYR A 396 -11.21 -1.80 -10.05
CA TYR A 396 -11.05 -2.36 -11.39
C TYR A 396 -12.29 -2.13 -12.23
N LYS A 397 -12.08 -1.88 -13.52
CA LYS A 397 -13.18 -1.61 -14.46
C LYS A 397 -12.85 -2.11 -15.86
N GLY A 398 -13.86 -2.64 -16.54
CA GLY A 398 -13.77 -2.96 -17.96
C GLY A 398 -13.61 -1.71 -18.82
N ASN A 399 -12.64 -1.73 -19.73
CA ASN A 399 -12.41 -0.70 -20.73
C ASN A 399 -12.60 -1.29 -22.14
N ILE A 400 -13.67 -0.87 -22.82
CA ILE A 400 -13.84 -1.09 -24.25
C ILE A 400 -12.94 -0.08 -24.97
N ARG A 401 -11.69 -0.47 -25.23
CA ARG A 401 -10.86 0.24 -26.22
C ARG A 401 -11.52 0.06 -27.58
N THR A 402 -12.08 1.13 -28.13
CA THR A 402 -12.48 1.18 -29.54
C THR A 402 -11.24 0.88 -30.38
N ILE A 403 -11.27 -0.22 -31.13
CA ILE A 403 -10.17 -0.60 -32.03
C ILE A 403 -10.07 0.51 -33.09
N PRO A 404 -8.94 1.24 -33.20
CA PRO A 404 -8.79 2.28 -34.19
C PRO A 404 -8.77 1.63 -35.58
N GLY A 405 -9.89 1.73 -36.30
CA GLY A 405 -10.06 1.15 -37.63
C GLY A 405 -11.44 0.55 -37.89
N HIS A 406 -12.15 0.08 -36.85
CA HIS A 406 -13.50 -0.46 -37.04
C HIS A 406 -14.55 0.65 -36.93
N LYS A 407 -15.00 1.16 -38.08
CA LYS A 407 -16.34 1.76 -38.16
C LYS A 407 -17.35 0.65 -37.92
N GLU A 408 -18.27 0.82 -36.98
CA GLU A 408 -19.44 -0.06 -36.84
C GLU A 408 -20.46 0.28 -37.93
N PRO A 409 -20.83 -0.67 -38.82
CA PRO A 409 -21.99 -0.52 -39.68
C PRO A 409 -23.25 -0.95 -38.92
N GLY A 410 -24.17 -0.03 -38.69
CA GLY A 410 -25.51 -0.32 -38.19
C GLY A 410 -25.58 -0.63 -36.69
N SER A 411 -25.89 0.40 -35.89
CA SER A 411 -26.23 0.28 -34.48
C SER A 411 -27.63 -0.36 -34.29
N ASN A 412 -27.73 -1.67 -34.54
CA ASN A 412 -28.83 -2.53 -34.08
C ASN A 412 -28.23 -3.57 -33.12
N LEU A 413 -27.79 -3.10 -31.95
CA LEU A 413 -27.32 -3.98 -30.88
C LEU A 413 -28.52 -4.67 -30.23
N LEU A 414 -28.67 -5.96 -30.54
CA LEU A 414 -29.40 -6.89 -29.69
C LEU A 414 -28.85 -6.77 -28.26
N SER A 415 -29.71 -6.39 -27.32
CA SER A 415 -29.40 -6.39 -25.90
C SER A 415 -29.09 -7.81 -25.44
N ILE A 416 -27.81 -8.13 -25.23
CA ILE A 416 -27.43 -9.30 -24.43
C ILE A 416 -27.76 -8.93 -22.99
N GLY A 417 -29.00 -9.23 -22.60
CA GLY A 417 -29.50 -8.93 -21.27
C GLY A 417 -28.75 -9.76 -20.23
N TYR A 418 -28.15 -9.09 -19.26
CA TYR A 418 -27.82 -9.73 -17.99
C TYR A 418 -29.14 -10.22 -17.37
N PRO A 419 -29.24 -11.49 -16.96
CA PRO A 419 -30.48 -12.03 -16.41
C PRO A 419 -30.78 -11.42 -15.04
N SER A 420 -31.69 -10.45 -15.00
CA SER A 420 -32.26 -9.91 -13.77
C SER A 420 -33.05 -11.01 -13.05
N LYS A 421 -32.46 -11.61 -12.00
CA LYS A 421 -33.12 -12.62 -11.16
C LYS A 421 -33.35 -12.11 -9.74
N ILE A 422 -34.49 -11.46 -9.52
CA ILE A 422 -35.25 -11.56 -8.27
C ILE A 422 -36.74 -11.56 -8.63
N PRO A 423 -37.43 -12.71 -8.61
CA PRO A 423 -38.87 -12.73 -8.35
C PRO A 423 -39.07 -12.63 -6.83
N THR A 424 -39.73 -11.58 -6.37
CA THR A 424 -40.18 -11.46 -4.98
C THR A 424 -41.40 -12.35 -4.75
N SER A 425 -41.32 -13.24 -3.76
CA SER A 425 -42.44 -13.87 -3.07
C SER A 425 -42.16 -13.86 -1.57
#